data_AF-H0ADT7-F1
#
_entry.id   AF-H0ADT7-F1
#
_cell.length_a   1.000
_cell.length_b   1.000
_cell.length_c   1.000
_cell.angle_alpha   90.00
_cell.angle_beta   90.00
_cell.angle_gamma   90.00
#
_symmetry.space_group_name_H-M   'P 1'
#
loop_
_entity.id
_entity.type
_entity.pdbx_description
1 polymer ?
#
loop_
_entity_poly.entity_id
_entity_poly.type
_entity_poly.pdbx_seq_one_letter_code
_entity_poly.pdbx_strand_id
1 'polypeptide(L)'
;MGSRLERREKGAFMYRNFYANKMLGWLYRRLTDSEIRDFLTGYRAISNDLAEKLELNSEGFEIETEITFKTLKLRENVKEVEIKYRG
;
A
#
# COMPACT_ATOMS: atom_id res chain seq x y z
N MET A 1 -0.76 -6.76 1.72
CA MET A 1 0.25 -5.69 1.74
C MET A 1 1.20 -5.92 2.90
N GLY A 2 2.51 -5.84 2.68
CA GLY A 2 3.52 -6.00 3.72
C GLY A 2 3.81 -4.68 4.43
N SER A 3 3.52 -4.57 5.72
CA SER A 3 3.80 -3.38 6.52
C SER A 3 5.24 -3.36 6.99
N ARG A 4 5.97 -2.29 6.67
CA ARG A 4 7.35 -2.07 7.12
C ARG A 4 7.43 -1.18 8.36
N LEU A 5 6.31 -0.61 8.81
CA LEU A 5 6.30 0.49 9.79
C LEU A 5 6.64 0.05 11.22
N GLU A 6 6.29 -1.18 11.62
CA GLU A 6 6.50 -1.65 13.00
C GLU A 6 7.89 -2.24 13.26
N ARG A 7 8.50 -2.92 12.28
CA ARG A 7 9.84 -3.50 12.38
C ARG A 7 10.80 -2.90 11.35
N ARG A 8 11.16 -1.63 11.55
CA ARG A 8 12.11 -0.89 10.70
C ARG A 8 13.46 -0.66 11.36
N GLU A 9 14.53 -0.74 10.57
CA GLU A 9 15.86 -0.24 10.95
C GLU A 9 15.92 1.30 10.79
N LYS A 10 16.65 1.99 11.68
CA LYS A 10 16.81 3.45 11.64
C LYS A 10 17.54 3.84 10.35
N GLY A 11 16.89 4.66 9.51
CA GLY A 11 17.46 5.17 8.25
C GLY A 11 16.89 4.55 6.97
N ALA A 12 16.11 3.46 7.07
CA ALA A 12 15.62 2.72 5.90
C ALA A 12 14.46 3.40 5.13
N PHE A 13 13.97 4.55 5.60
CA PHE A 13 12.83 5.27 5.01
C PHE A 13 13.19 6.74 4.74
N MET A 14 12.98 7.20 3.51
CA MET A 14 13.01 8.63 3.19
C MET A 14 11.88 9.35 3.93
N TYR A 15 12.14 10.51 4.53
CA TYR A 15 11.16 11.29 5.33
C TYR A 15 9.84 11.56 4.58
N ARG A 16 9.91 11.69 3.24
CA ARG A 16 8.75 11.84 2.33
C ARG A 16 7.78 10.66 2.39
N ASN A 17 8.28 9.43 2.46
CA ASN A 17 7.46 8.22 2.52
C ASN A 17 6.64 8.15 3.80
N PHE A 18 7.17 8.66 4.92
CA PHE A 18 6.46 8.69 6.19
C PHE A 18 5.24 9.64 6.14
N TYR A 19 5.41 10.84 5.59
CA TYR A 19 4.30 11.78 5.43
C TYR A 19 3.26 11.30 4.43
N ALA A 20 3.71 10.77 3.29
CA ALA A 20 2.80 10.27 2.27
C ALA A 20 1.99 9.07 2.78
N ASN A 21 2.61 8.14 3.53
CA ASN A 21 1.89 7.06 4.20
C ASN A 21 0.87 7.57 5.22
N LYS A 22 1.21 8.59 6.02
CA LYS A 22 0.27 9.15 7.01
C LYS A 22 -0.93 9.83 6.34
N MET A 23 -0.69 10.59 5.28
CA MET A 23 -1.74 11.30 4.53
C MET A 23 -2.65 10.31 3.78
N LEU A 24 -2.06 9.32 3.09
CA LEU A 24 -2.80 8.31 2.35
C LEU A 24 -3.55 7.35 3.28
N GLY A 25 -2.96 6.98 4.41
CA GLY A 25 -3.64 6.20 5.45
C GLY A 25 -4.86 6.92 6.02
N TRP A 26 -4.78 8.25 6.22
CA TRP A 26 -5.95 9.05 6.63
C TRP A 26 -7.03 9.07 5.55
N LEU A 27 -6.66 9.30 4.28
CA LEU A 27 -7.60 9.32 3.17
C LEU A 27 -8.29 7.96 2.98
N TYR A 28 -7.52 6.87 3.08
CA TYR A 28 -8.01 5.51 2.95
C TYR A 28 -9.00 5.14 4.06
N ARG A 29 -8.69 5.48 5.32
CA ARG A 29 -9.61 5.33 6.46
C ARG A 29 -10.90 6.15 6.30
N ARG A 30 -10.84 7.25 5.54
CA ARG A 30 -12.03 8.09 5.30
C ARG A 30 -12.93 7.53 4.20
N LEU A 31 -12.35 6.81 3.23
CA LEU A 31 -13.02 6.22 2.09
C LEU A 31 -13.45 4.76 2.33
N THR A 32 -12.89 4.10 3.35
CA THR A 32 -13.05 2.67 3.62
C THR A 32 -13.08 2.39 5.11
N ASP A 33 -13.66 1.27 5.51
CA ASP A 33 -13.65 0.80 6.91
C ASP A 33 -12.39 -0.02 7.25
N SER A 34 -11.28 0.19 6.53
CA SER A 34 -10.07 -0.60 6.65
C SER A 34 -8.88 0.24 7.12
N GLU A 35 -8.06 -0.34 8.02
CA GLU A 35 -6.95 0.34 8.68
C GLU A 35 -5.60 0.11 7.97
N ILE A 36 -5.46 0.44 6.69
CA ILE A 36 -4.14 0.37 6.04
C ILE A 36 -3.23 1.49 6.55
N ARG A 37 -2.03 1.13 7.01
CA ARG A 37 -1.01 2.03 7.60
C ARG A 37 0.18 2.25 6.69
N ASP A 38 0.71 1.21 6.02
CA ASP A 38 1.81 1.32 5.04
C ASP A 38 1.29 1.27 3.60
N PHE A 39 0.73 2.40 3.13
CA PHE A 39 0.10 2.50 1.81
C PHE A 39 1.12 2.39 0.66
N LEU A 40 2.31 2.98 0.81
CA LEU A 40 3.37 3.01 -0.21
C LEU A 40 4.37 1.86 -0.07
N THR A 41 3.90 0.71 0.41
CA THR A 41 4.70 -0.50 0.40
C THR A 41 4.75 -1.13 -0.99
N GLY A 42 5.98 -1.41 -1.45
CA GLY A 42 6.22 -2.25 -2.63
C GLY A 42 6.01 -3.74 -2.36
N TYR A 43 5.90 -4.16 -1.10
CA TYR A 43 5.63 -5.55 -0.74
C TYR A 43 4.14 -5.86 -0.87
N ARG A 44 3.73 -6.23 -2.09
CA ARG A 44 2.33 -6.54 -2.41
C ARG A 44 2.23 -7.94 -2.98
N ALA A 45 1.26 -8.69 -2.49
CA ALA A 45 0.82 -9.95 -3.07
C ALA A 45 -0.62 -9.73 -3.56
N ILE A 46 -0.89 -10.11 -4.79
CA ILE A 46 -2.15 -9.92 -5.50
C ILE A 46 -2.58 -11.30 -6.00
N SER A 47 -3.87 -11.65 -5.87
CA SER A 47 -4.39 -12.88 -6.45
C SER A 47 -4.40 -12.78 -7.97
N ASN A 48 -4.30 -13.91 -8.67
CA ASN A 48 -4.30 -13.88 -10.13
C ASN A 48 -5.60 -13.28 -10.70
N ASP A 49 -6.75 -13.64 -10.12
CA ASP A 49 -8.06 -13.06 -10.47
C ASP A 49 -8.10 -11.53 -10.33
N LEU A 50 -7.51 -10.98 -9.26
CA LEU A 50 -7.42 -9.53 -9.10
C LEU A 50 -6.43 -8.92 -10.11
N ALA A 51 -5.31 -9.58 -10.38
CA ALA A 51 -4.33 -9.10 -11.35
C ALA A 51 -4.93 -8.98 -12.76
N GLU A 52 -5.76 -9.95 -13.18
CA GLU A 52 -6.45 -9.93 -14.48
C GLU A 52 -7.49 -8.80 -14.58
N LYS A 53 -8.11 -8.40 -13.47
CA LYS A 53 -9.09 -7.30 -13.41
C LYS A 53 -8.44 -5.91 -13.34
N LEU A 54 -7.16 -5.84 -12.97
CA LEU A 54 -6.44 -4.58 -12.79
C LEU A 54 -5.86 -4.10 -14.13
N GLU A 55 -6.55 -3.19 -14.78
CA GLU A 55 -5.94 -2.40 -15.86
C GLU A 55 -4.97 -1.40 -15.20
N LEU A 56 -3.67 -1.45 -15.47
CA LEU A 56 -2.67 -0.55 -14.85
C LEU A 56 -2.00 0.33 -15.91
N ASN A 57 -1.76 1.60 -15.60
CA ASN A 57 -1.18 2.58 -16.53
C ASN A 57 0.00 3.36 -15.92
N SER A 58 0.25 3.25 -14.61
CA SER A 58 1.36 3.93 -13.96
C SER A 58 2.72 3.34 -14.36
N GLU A 59 3.67 4.21 -14.69
CA GLU A 59 5.03 3.82 -15.14
C GLU A 59 6.11 3.89 -14.05
N GLY A 60 5.76 4.36 -12.85
CA GLY A 60 6.71 4.58 -11.75
C GLY A 60 6.11 4.38 -10.36
N PHE A 61 6.56 5.15 -9.37
CA PHE A 61 6.14 5.10 -7.96
C PHE A 61 4.64 5.36 -7.68
N GLU A 62 3.87 5.62 -8.73
CA GLU A 62 2.42 5.79 -8.65
C GLU A 62 1.69 4.43 -8.66
N ILE A 63 2.37 3.36 -9.07
CA ILE A 63 1.80 2.02 -9.24
C ILE A 63 1.18 1.47 -7.95
N GLU A 64 1.81 1.69 -6.80
CA GLU A 64 1.27 1.28 -5.50
C GLU A 64 -0.07 1.96 -5.22
N THR A 65 -0.19 3.23 -5.60
CA THR A 65 -1.40 4.02 -5.41
C THR A 65 -2.49 3.57 -6.37
N GLU A 66 -2.15 3.40 -7.66
CA GLU A 66 -3.08 2.92 -8.68
C GLU A 66 -3.67 1.55 -8.31
N ILE A 67 -2.83 0.58 -7.95
CA ILE A 67 -3.27 -0.76 -7.52
C ILE A 67 -4.25 -0.65 -6.35
N THR A 68 -3.96 0.19 -5.35
CA THR A 68 -4.81 0.30 -4.16
C THR A 68 -6.17 0.91 -4.50
N PHE A 69 -6.20 2.02 -5.25
CA PHE A 69 -7.46 2.67 -5.63
C PHE A 69 -8.31 1.78 -6.54
N LYS A 70 -7.70 1.08 -7.50
CA LYS A 70 -8.44 0.17 -8.38
C LYS A 70 -8.97 -1.06 -7.63
N THR A 71 -8.19 -1.62 -6.71
CA THR A 71 -8.65 -2.70 -5.81
C THR A 71 -9.86 -2.24 -4.98
N LEU A 72 -9.81 -1.03 -4.43
CA LEU A 72 -10.94 -0.43 -3.71
C LEU A 72 -12.17 -0.21 -4.58
N LYS A 73 -11.97 0.27 -5.82
CA LYS A 73 -13.05 0.47 -6.78
C LYS A 73 -13.75 -0.85 -7.12
N LEU A 74 -12.99 -1.94 -7.19
CA LEU A 74 -13.51 -3.31 -7.38
C LEU A 74 -14.18 -3.89 -6.11
N ARG A 75 -14.14 -3.17 -4.98
CA ARG A 75 -14.63 -3.63 -3.66
C ARG A 75 -13.96 -4.91 -3.17
N GLU A 76 -12.73 -5.13 -3.61
CA GLU A 76 -11.92 -6.28 -3.20
C GLU A 76 -11.25 -6.00 -1.86
N ASN A 77 -10.99 -7.07 -1.10
CA ASN A 77 -10.42 -6.94 0.24
C ASN A 77 -8.92 -6.70 0.19
N VAL A 78 -8.45 -5.79 1.03
CA VAL A 78 -7.02 -5.54 1.24
C VAL A 78 -6.67 -5.81 2.69
N LYS A 79 -5.67 -6.66 2.90
CA LYS A 79 -5.13 -6.96 4.24
C LYS A 79 -3.68 -6.54 4.35
N GLU A 80 -3.34 -5.90 5.45
CA GLU A 80 -1.97 -5.59 5.83
C GLU A 80 -1.40 -6.71 6.72
N VAL A 81 -0.16 -7.09 6.46
CA VAL A 81 0.58 -8.14 7.18
C VAL A 81 1.94 -7.56 7.54
N GLU A 82 2.32 -7.61 8.81
CA GLU A 82 3.62 -7.14 9.27
C GLU A 82 4.77 -7.91 8.59
N ILE A 83 5.78 -7.19 8.10
CA ILE A 83 7.01 -7.78 7.57
C ILE A 83 8.23 -7.18 8.25
N LYS A 84 9.29 -7.99 8.38
CA LYS A 84 10.58 -7.50 8.82
C LYS A 84 11.29 -6.85 7.63
N TYR A 85 11.45 -5.53 7.67
CA TYR A 85 12.14 -4.78 6.63
C TYR A 85 13.60 -4.55 7.03
N ARG A 86 14.54 -4.99 6.18
CA ARG A 86 15.98 -4.77 6.31
C ARG A 86 16.41 -3.94 5.10
N GLY A 87 17.01 -2.78 5.36
CA GLY A 87 17.42 -1.80 4.35
C GLY A 87 18.83 -2.01 3.85
#